data_AF-A0A4U7EXY8-F1
#
_entry.id   AF-A0A4U7EXY8-F1
#
_cell.length_a   1.000
_cell.length_b   1.000
_cell.length_c   1.000
_cell.angle_alpha   90.00
_cell.angle_beta   90.00
_cell.angle_gamma   90.00
#
_symmetry.space_group_name_H-M   'P 1'
#
loop_
_entity.id
_entity.type
_entity.pdbx_description
1 polymer ?
#
loop_
_entity_poly.entity_id
_entity_poly.type
_entity_poly.pdbx_seq_one_letter_code
_entity_poly.pdbx_strand_id
1 'polypeptide(L)'
;MDISGRHEEDGEYLMVAAAVHARIDSSRIRSVEGMGFAAAREGPTLEATVALAADAVGDLPAPPDGPIVAEGGEFYEEPADRVGLSFQPEFK
;
A
#
# COMPACT_ATOMS: atom_id res chain seq x y z
N MET A 1 -0.04 -4.34 4.24
CA MET A 1 0.73 -3.14 3.84
C MET A 1 0.08 -1.95 4.52
N ASP A 2 0.87 -0.96 4.94
CA ASP A 2 0.36 0.31 5.46
C ASP A 2 0.93 1.48 4.66
N ILE A 3 0.12 2.52 4.44
CA ILE A 3 0.52 3.76 3.76
C ILE A 3 0.11 4.93 4.63
N SER A 4 1.07 5.78 4.95
CA SER A 4 0.83 7.05 5.62
C SER A 4 1.09 8.20 4.67
N GLY A 5 0.08 9.03 4.40
CA GLY A 5 0.18 10.16 3.46
C GLY A 5 -0.16 11.53 4.05
N ARG A 6 -0.25 11.64 5.38
CA ARG A 6 -0.60 12.89 6.08
C ARG A 6 0.61 13.67 6.62
N HIS A 7 1.81 13.38 6.14
CA HIS A 7 3.01 14.07 6.59
C HIS A 7 3.29 15.25 5.65
N GLU A 8 3.02 16.46 6.12
CA GLU A 8 3.49 17.67 5.45
C GLU A 8 4.88 18.02 6.00
N GLU A 9 5.90 18.07 5.14
CA GLU A 9 7.28 18.43 5.48
C GLU A 9 7.73 19.52 4.50
N ASP A 10 8.13 20.69 5.01
CA ASP A 10 8.58 21.84 4.21
C ASP A 10 7.61 22.31 3.09
N GLY A 11 6.30 22.09 3.28
CA GLY A 11 5.26 22.43 2.31
C GLY A 11 5.06 21.38 1.20
N GLU A 12 5.74 20.24 1.31
CA GLU A 12 5.56 19.07 0.46
C GLU A 12 4.79 17.97 1.20
N TYR A 13 3.97 17.21 0.48
CA TYR A 13 3.35 16.01 1.01
C TYR A 13 4.31 14.84 0.91
N LEU A 14 4.62 14.21 2.04
CA LEU A 14 5.41 12.99 2.10
C LEU A 14 4.48 11.81 2.38
N MET A 15 4.38 10.93 1.39
CA MET A 15 3.80 9.61 1.57
C MET A 15 4.89 8.60 1.87
N VAL A 16 4.63 7.72 2.83
CA VAL A 16 5.51 6.61 3.21
C VAL A 16 4.68 5.34 3.22
N ALA A 17 5.22 4.29 2.61
CA ALA A 17 4.65 2.96 2.57
C ALA A 17 5.56 1.94 3.23
N ALA A 18 4.96 1.02 3.97
CA ALA A 18 5.62 -0.16 4.51
C ALA A 18 4.86 -1.42 4.10
N ALA A 19 5.54 -2.31 3.38
CA ALA A 19 5.10 -3.68 3.14
C ALA A 19 5.76 -4.60 4.17
N VAL A 20 4.97 -5.46 4.80
CA VAL A 20 5.47 -6.44 5.77
C VAL A 20 5.14 -7.83 5.27
N HIS A 21 6.18 -8.63 5.01
CA HIS A 21 6.02 -10.05 4.75
C HIS A 21 6.03 -10.78 6.09
N ALA A 22 4.86 -11.28 6.49
CA ALA A 22 4.67 -11.97 7.75
C ALA A 22 4.02 -13.34 7.55
N ARG A 23 4.51 -14.33 8.29
CA ARG A 23 3.82 -15.60 8.44
C ARG A 23 2.77 -15.44 9.53
N ILE A 24 1.52 -15.77 9.23
CA ILE A 24 0.40 -15.68 10.18
C ILE A 24 -0.18 -17.07 10.47
N ASP A 25 -0.82 -17.23 11.62
CA ASP A 25 -1.77 -18.31 11.86
C ASP A 25 -3.21 -17.76 11.88
N SER A 26 -4.17 -18.56 12.34
CA SER A 26 -5.58 -18.15 12.39
C SER A 26 -5.89 -16.93 13.28
N SER A 27 -5.00 -16.51 14.18
CA SER A 27 -5.28 -15.44 15.15
C SER A 27 -4.12 -14.51 15.50
N ARG A 28 -2.92 -14.73 14.93
CA ARG A 28 -1.73 -13.90 15.22
C ARG A 28 -0.67 -14.00 14.14
N ILE A 29 0.22 -13.01 14.15
CA ILE A 29 1.51 -13.07 13.45
C ILE A 29 2.40 -14.10 14.16
N ARG A 30 2.99 -15.01 13.38
CA ARG A 30 3.97 -16.01 13.82
C ARG A 30 5.40 -15.50 13.69
N SER A 31 5.71 -14.86 12.56
CA SER A 31 7.03 -14.29 12.29
C SER A 31 6.92 -13.17 11.25
N VAL A 32 7.84 -12.23 11.31
CA VAL A 32 8.10 -11.29 10.22
C VAL A 32 9.31 -11.81 9.45
N GLU A 33 9.13 -12.05 8.17
CA GLU A 33 10.15 -12.62 7.27
C GLU A 33 10.84 -11.54 6.43
N GLY A 34 10.22 -10.37 6.31
CA GLY A 34 10.80 -9.21 5.63
C GLY A 34 9.94 -7.96 5.72
N MET A 35 10.55 -6.84 5.39
CA MET A 35 9.88 -5.55 5.23
C MET A 35 10.46 -4.85 4.01
N GLY A 36 9.60 -4.12 3.29
CA GLY A 36 9.97 -3.28 2.16
C GLY A 36 9.39 -1.88 2.38
N PHE A 37 10.12 -0.86 1.94
CA PHE A 37 9.77 0.54 2.22
C PHE A 37 9.81 1.36 0.94
N ALA A 38 8.86 2.28 0.81
CA ALA A 38 8.89 3.28 -0.24
C ALA A 38 8.42 4.62 0.30
N ALA A 39 8.87 5.70 -0.34
CA ALA A 39 8.42 7.05 -0.04
C ALA A 39 8.25 7.87 -1.33
N ALA A 40 7.23 8.71 -1.36
CA ALA A 40 6.96 9.62 -2.48
C ALA A 40 6.65 11.02 -1.94
N ARG A 41 7.14 12.05 -2.65
CA ARG A 41 6.89 13.47 -2.35
C ARG A 41 5.72 14.07 -3.15
N GLU A 42 5.03 13.22 -3.89
CA GLU A 42 3.85 13.58 -4.68
C GLU A 42 2.61 13.61 -3.78
N GLY A 43 1.62 14.42 -4.14
CA GLY A 43 0.33 14.42 -3.44
C GLY A 43 -0.36 13.05 -3.48
N PRO A 44 -1.25 12.73 -2.53
CA PRO A 44 -1.80 11.39 -2.35
C PRO A 44 -2.92 11.07 -3.35
N THR A 45 -2.59 11.10 -4.64
CA THR A 45 -3.49 10.65 -5.71
C THR A 45 -3.59 9.12 -5.69
N LEU A 46 -4.66 8.58 -6.29
CA LEU A 46 -4.82 7.13 -6.45
C LEU A 46 -3.61 6.49 -7.17
N GLU A 47 -3.16 7.11 -8.26
CA GLU A 47 -2.01 6.64 -9.05
C GLU A 47 -0.73 6.62 -8.23
N ALA A 48 -0.41 7.72 -7.55
CA ALA A 48 0.78 7.81 -6.70
C ALA A 48 0.73 6.83 -5.53
N THR A 49 -0.45 6.61 -4.95
CA THR A 49 -0.67 5.65 -3.86
C THR A 49 -0.44 4.21 -4.31
N VAL A 50 -0.94 3.85 -5.50
CA VAL A 50 -0.75 2.51 -6.07
C VAL A 50 0.70 2.27 -6.49
N ALA A 51 1.36 3.27 -7.11
CA ALA A 51 2.77 3.18 -7.47
C ALA A 51 3.65 2.99 -6.23
N LEU A 52 3.44 3.80 -5.20
CA LEU A 52 4.13 3.68 -3.92
C LEU A 52 3.93 2.30 -3.27
N ALA A 53 2.73 1.72 -3.43
CA ALA A 53 2.45 0.38 -2.96
C ALA A 53 3.20 -0.72 -3.72
N ALA A 54 3.28 -0.60 -5.04
CA ALA A 54 4.05 -1.51 -5.87
C ALA A 54 5.53 -1.47 -5.49
N ASP A 55 6.09 -0.28 -5.28
CA ASP A 55 7.50 -0.10 -4.90
C ASP A 55 7.80 -0.74 -3.54
N ALA A 56 6.99 -0.46 -2.52
CA ALA A 56 7.21 -1.02 -1.18
C ALA A 56 7.10 -2.55 -1.17
N VAL A 57 6.21 -3.13 -1.98
CA VAL A 57 6.08 -4.59 -2.10
C VAL A 57 7.22 -5.20 -2.91
N GLY A 58 7.67 -4.51 -3.97
CA GLY A 58 8.82 -4.92 -4.78
C GLY A 58 10.13 -4.94 -3.99
N ASP A 59 10.24 -4.10 -2.95
CA ASP A 59 11.39 -4.02 -2.05
C ASP A 59 11.41 -5.13 -0.97
N LEU A 60 10.42 -6.03 -0.95
CA LEU A 60 10.46 -7.18 -0.04
C LEU A 60 11.62 -8.13 -0.40
N PRO A 61 12.29 -8.75 0.60
CA PRO A 61 13.35 -9.74 0.34
C PRO A 61 12.90 -10.95 -0.50
N ALA A 62 11.60 -11.27 -0.41
CA ALA A 62 10.93 -12.26 -1.24
C ALA A 62 9.55 -11.69 -1.59
N PRO A 63 9.41 -11.02 -2.75
CA PRO A 63 8.14 -10.49 -3.21
C PRO A 63 7.13 -11.64 -3.41
N PRO A 64 5.84 -11.44 -3.05
CA PRO A 64 4.83 -12.48 -3.22
C PRO A 64 4.53 -12.71 -4.71
N ASP A 65 4.48 -13.98 -5.13
CA ASP A 65 4.06 -14.37 -6.50
C ASP A 65 2.52 -14.32 -6.71
N GLY A 66 1.77 -14.06 -5.63
CA GLY A 66 0.31 -14.12 -5.58
C GLY A 66 -0.37 -12.76 -5.49
N PRO A 67 -1.71 -12.73 -5.49
CA PRO A 67 -2.47 -11.49 -5.35
C PRO A 67 -2.20 -10.83 -4.00
N ILE A 68 -2.01 -9.51 -4.03
CA ILE A 68 -1.92 -8.67 -2.84
C ILE A 68 -3.32 -8.20 -2.50
N VAL A 69 -3.77 -8.48 -1.28
CA VAL A 69 -5.08 -8.03 -0.79
C VAL A 69 -4.86 -6.89 0.20
N ALA A 70 -5.63 -5.82 0.05
CA ALA A 70 -5.66 -4.69 0.97
C ALA A 70 -7.10 -4.45 1.44
N GLU A 71 -7.25 -3.88 2.64
CA GLU A 71 -8.54 -3.39 3.10
C GLU A 71 -8.91 -2.10 2.36
N GLY A 72 -10.20 -1.91 2.09
CA GLY A 72 -10.69 -0.67 1.48
C GLY A 72 -10.50 0.51 2.43
N GLY A 73 -9.74 1.51 2.00
CA GLY A 73 -9.55 2.78 2.70
C GLY A 73 -10.13 3.96 1.93
N GLU A 74 -10.12 5.15 2.53
CA GLU A 74 -10.48 6.39 1.86
C GLU A 74 -9.27 6.92 1.05
N PHE A 75 -9.42 7.05 -0.27
CA PHE A 75 -8.39 7.61 -1.16
C PHE A 75 -8.52 9.14 -1.26
N TYR A 76 -8.32 9.86 -0.17
CA TYR A 76 -8.20 11.34 -0.15
C TYR A 76 -9.22 12.07 -1.05
N GLU A 77 -10.51 11.88 -0.75
CA GLU A 77 -11.64 12.51 -1.49
C GLU A 77 -11.87 12.01 -2.93
N GLU A 78 -11.11 11.02 -3.42
CA GLU A 78 -11.42 10.38 -4.70
C GLU A 78 -12.78 9.67 -4.64
N PRO A 79 -13.65 9.87 -5.64
CA PRO A 79 -14.93 9.19 -5.73
C PRO A 79 -14.80 7.66 -5.73
N ALA A 80 -15.62 6.98 -4.92
CA ALA A 80 -15.55 5.53 -4.74
C ALA A 80 -15.76 4.74 -6.05
N ASP A 81 -16.53 5.29 -6.99
CA ASP A 81 -16.74 4.73 -8.32
C ASP A 81 -15.46 4.77 -9.17
N ARG A 82 -14.68 5.86 -9.09
CA ARG A 82 -13.38 5.98 -9.78
C ARG A 82 -12.33 5.03 -9.20
N VAL A 83 -12.30 4.91 -7.86
CA VAL A 83 -11.43 3.97 -7.16
C VAL A 83 -11.78 2.53 -7.57
N GLY A 84 -13.07 2.16 -7.56
CA GLY A 84 -13.53 0.80 -7.88
C GLY A 84 -13.18 0.34 -9.30
N LEU A 85 -13.16 1.24 -10.29
CA LEU A 85 -12.74 0.92 -11.66
C LEU A 85 -11.28 0.44 -11.76
N SER A 86 -10.42 0.87 -10.83
CA SER A 86 -8.99 0.53 -10.84
C SER A 86 -8.70 -0.87 -10.28
N PHE A 87 -9.68 -1.51 -9.64
CA PHE A 87 -9.54 -2.81 -8.99
C PHE A 87 -10.35 -3.92 -9.67
N GLN A 88 -10.72 -3.74 -10.95
CA GLN A 88 -11.42 -4.78 -11.71
C GLN A 88 -10.44 -5.82 -12.32
N PRO A 89 -10.84 -7.10 -12.39
CA PRO A 89 -12.14 -7.65 -12.00
C PRO A 89 -12.30 -7.81 -10.49
N GLU A 90 -13.55 -7.76 -10.00
CA GLU A 90 -13.86 -8.13 -8.61
C GLU A 90 -13.31 -9.54 -8.33
N PHE A 91 -12.41 -9.65 -7.36
CA PHE A 91 -11.98 -10.94 -6.83
C PHE A 91 -13.18 -11.58 -6.11
N LYS A 92 -13.63 -12.74 -6.58
CA LYS A 92 -14.61 -13.59 -5.89
C LYS A 92 -13.93 -14.59 -4.97
#